data_AF-A0A2V8DA42-F1
#
_entry.id   AF-A0A2V8DA42-F1
#
_cell.length_a   1.000
_cell.length_b   1.000
_cell.length_c   1.000
_cell.angle_alpha   90.00
_cell.angle_beta   90.00
_cell.angle_gamma   90.00
#
_symmetry.space_group_name_H-M   'P 1'
#
loop_
_entity.id
_entity.type
_entity.pdbx_description
1 polymer ?
#
loop_
_entity_poly.entity_id
_entity_poly.type
_entity_poly.pdbx_seq_one_letter_code
_entity_poly.pdbx_strand_id
1 'polypeptide(L)'
;MAESTKGSVDRRGFLRGAAVGAAALVTQPSVALPQPPEPPARPAAAAPSNAQLGADTETPPSGGRSRIVEHPASDFMVDVIKTLGFEYVAANPGSSFDGLHESIINYGGNKLPELLTCCHEESAVAMAHGYAKIEGRPMLALLHGNIGIQHASMAIYNAYADRVPVYIIAGNW
;
A
#
# COMPACT_ATOMS: atom_id res chain seq x y z
N MET A 1 9.72 -23.78 46.01
CA MET A 1 9.50 -23.48 44.59
C MET A 1 8.11 -22.90 44.46
N ALA A 2 7.98 -21.63 44.06
CA ALA A 2 6.70 -21.01 43.79
C ALA A 2 6.76 -20.47 42.36
N GLU A 3 6.05 -21.11 41.43
CA GLU A 3 5.92 -20.66 40.05
C GLU A 3 5.11 -19.37 40.00
N SER A 4 5.67 -18.34 39.36
CA SER A 4 4.95 -17.13 39.01
C SER A 4 4.25 -17.33 37.68
N THR A 5 2.94 -17.57 37.72
CA THR A 5 2.09 -17.61 36.52
C THR A 5 1.83 -16.18 36.02
N LYS A 6 2.64 -15.72 35.05
CA LYS A 6 2.33 -14.53 34.25
C LYS A 6 1.10 -14.82 33.38
N GLY A 7 -0.07 -14.36 33.80
CA GLY A 7 -1.28 -14.39 32.98
C GLY A 7 -1.11 -13.52 31.74
N SER A 8 -1.17 -14.13 30.55
CA SER A 8 -1.22 -13.39 29.29
C SER A 8 -2.59 -12.72 29.16
N VAL A 9 -2.62 -11.40 28.98
CA VAL A 9 -3.87 -10.68 28.73
C VAL A 9 -4.24 -10.85 27.25
N ASP A 10 -5.36 -11.52 26.98
CA ASP A 10 -5.92 -11.63 25.63
C ASP A 10 -6.38 -10.25 25.12
N ARG A 11 -6.16 -9.96 23.83
CA ARG A 11 -6.48 -8.67 23.19
C ARG A 11 -7.96 -8.29 23.38
N ARG A 12 -8.85 -9.29 23.40
CA ARG A 12 -10.29 -9.08 23.64
C ARG A 12 -10.60 -8.72 25.10
N GLY A 13 -9.82 -9.25 26.05
CA GLY A 13 -9.92 -8.89 27.46
C GLY A 13 -9.43 -7.47 27.74
N PHE A 14 -8.32 -7.07 27.09
CA PHE A 14 -7.79 -5.70 27.19
C PHE A 14 -8.81 -4.65 26.72
N LEU A 15 -9.45 -4.86 25.57
CA LEU A 15 -10.44 -3.93 25.03
C LEU A 15 -11.71 -3.84 25.89
N ARG A 16 -12.13 -4.94 26.54
CA ARG A 16 -13.25 -4.90 27.50
C ARG A 16 -12.87 -4.14 28.77
N GLY A 17 -11.65 -4.29 29.28
CA GLY A 17 -11.17 -3.55 30.45
C GLY A 17 -11.10 -2.04 30.23
N ALA A 18 -10.67 -1.61 29.03
CA ALA A 18 -10.60 -0.20 28.65
C ALA A 18 -11.97 0.48 28.63
N ALA A 19 -13.04 -0.24 28.24
CA ALA A 19 -14.40 0.29 28.22
C ALA A 19 -15.00 0.49 29.62
N VAL A 20 -14.58 -0.29 30.62
CA VAL A 20 -15.12 -0.23 31.99
C VAL A 20 -14.35 0.78 32.85
N GLY A 21 -13.04 0.94 32.63
CA GLY A 21 -12.22 1.91 33.38
C GLY A 21 -12.62 3.38 33.14
N ALA A 22 -13.18 3.71 31.99
CA ALA A 22 -13.63 5.06 31.66
C ALA A 22 -14.87 5.50 32.45
N ALA A 23 -15.69 4.55 32.95
CA ALA A 23 -16.94 4.88 33.64
C ALA A 23 -16.74 5.25 35.12
N ALA A 24 -15.63 4.84 35.74
CA ALA A 24 -15.42 4.97 37.20
C ALA A 24 -14.71 6.27 37.64
N LEU A 25 -14.19 7.09 36.73
CA LEU A 25 -13.51 8.34 37.07
C LEU A 25 -14.41 9.59 37.10
N VAL A 26 -15.70 9.47 36.76
CA VAL A 26 -16.57 10.63 36.50
C VAL A 26 -17.33 11.14 37.74
N THR A 27 -17.22 10.49 38.90
CA THR A 27 -18.04 10.85 40.07
C THR A 27 -17.40 11.86 41.04
N GLN A 28 -16.41 12.65 40.63
CA GLN A 28 -16.01 13.81 41.42
C GLN A 28 -16.97 14.98 41.14
N PRO A 29 -17.61 15.59 42.15
CA PRO A 29 -18.39 16.80 41.94
C PRO A 29 -17.43 17.95 41.56
N SER A 30 -17.45 18.34 40.28
CA SER A 30 -16.70 19.48 39.78
C SER A 30 -17.35 20.77 40.22
N VAL A 31 -16.62 21.63 40.93
CA VAL A 31 -16.97 23.03 41.13
C VAL A 31 -16.94 23.71 39.75
N ALA A 32 -18.06 24.31 39.34
CA ALA A 32 -18.19 24.92 38.02
C ALA A 32 -17.28 26.16 37.90
N LEU A 33 -16.16 26.02 37.18
CA LEU A 33 -15.41 27.16 36.66
C LEU A 33 -16.06 27.63 35.34
N PRO A 34 -16.04 28.93 35.01
CA PRO A 34 -16.59 29.43 33.75
C PRO A 34 -15.91 28.74 32.57
N GLN A 35 -16.68 28.03 31.74
CA GLN A 35 -16.16 27.43 30.50
C GLN A 35 -15.88 28.54 29.47
N PRO A 36 -14.71 28.53 28.81
CA PRO A 36 -14.47 29.35 27.62
C PRO A 36 -15.50 29.00 26.54
N PRO A 37 -15.86 29.95 25.64
CA PRO A 37 -16.80 29.67 24.56
C PRO A 37 -16.32 28.49 23.72
N GLU A 38 -17.23 27.54 23.49
CA GLU A 38 -16.98 26.33 22.72
C GLU A 38 -16.66 26.71 21.26
N PRO A 39 -15.57 26.20 20.66
CA PRO A 39 -15.27 26.48 19.26
C PRO A 39 -16.40 25.95 18.37
N PRO A 40 -16.71 26.61 17.25
CA PRO A 40 -17.81 26.21 16.39
C PRO A 40 -17.65 24.75 15.97
N ALA A 41 -18.72 23.97 16.13
CA ALA A 41 -18.76 22.57 15.74
C ALA A 41 -18.33 22.45 14.27
N ARG A 42 -17.28 21.66 14.01
CA ARG A 42 -16.89 21.33 12.64
C ARG A 42 -18.08 20.63 11.97
N PRO A 43 -18.51 21.07 10.78
CA PRO A 43 -19.58 20.37 10.07
C PRO A 43 -19.19 18.91 9.91
N ALA A 44 -20.10 18.01 10.27
CA ALA A 44 -19.92 16.59 10.02
C ALA A 44 -19.66 16.39 8.53
N ALA A 45 -18.69 15.54 8.20
CA ALA A 45 -18.45 15.17 6.80
C ALA A 45 -19.77 14.64 6.22
N ALA A 46 -20.23 15.25 5.13
CA ALA A 46 -21.46 14.82 4.47
C ALA A 46 -21.29 13.37 4.02
N ALA A 47 -22.33 12.56 4.26
CA ALA A 47 -22.36 11.20 3.73
C ALA A 47 -22.23 11.25 2.20
N PRO A 48 -21.50 10.31 1.58
CA PRO A 48 -21.37 10.28 0.13
C PRO A 48 -22.76 10.14 -0.50
N SER A 49 -23.01 10.94 -1.53
CA SER A 49 -24.24 10.86 -2.32
C SER A 49 -24.33 9.50 -3.03
N ASN A 50 -25.54 9.08 -3.38
CA ASN A 50 -25.75 7.86 -4.16
C ASN A 50 -24.99 7.89 -5.50
N ALA A 51 -24.77 9.07 -6.08
CA ALA A 51 -23.94 9.23 -7.28
C ALA A 51 -22.46 8.97 -7.02
N GLN A 52 -21.93 9.36 -5.86
CA GLN A 52 -20.56 9.06 -5.45
C GLN A 52 -20.40 7.58 -5.12
N LEU A 53 -21.36 6.99 -4.41
CA LEU A 53 -21.39 5.54 -4.17
C LEU A 53 -21.49 4.75 -5.48
N GLY A 54 -22.29 5.22 -6.44
CA GLY A 54 -22.38 4.63 -7.77
C GLY A 54 -21.06 4.72 -8.54
N ALA A 55 -20.41 5.88 -8.54
CA ALA A 55 -19.10 6.04 -9.17
C ALA A 55 -18.02 5.11 -8.58
N ASP A 56 -18.07 4.84 -7.28
CA ASP A 56 -17.09 3.97 -6.60
C ASP A 56 -17.41 2.47 -6.73
N THR A 57 -18.66 2.10 -7.02
CA THR A 57 -19.11 0.69 -7.04
C THR A 57 -19.46 0.16 -8.43
N GLU A 58 -19.80 1.04 -9.36
CA GLU A 58 -20.20 0.65 -10.72
C GLU A 58 -18.98 0.54 -11.62
N THR A 59 -19.07 -0.37 -12.60
CA THR A 59 -18.04 -0.49 -13.63
C THR A 59 -18.04 0.80 -14.46
N PRO A 60 -16.90 1.51 -14.60
CA PRO A 60 -16.86 2.74 -15.36
C PRO A 60 -17.33 2.51 -16.81
N PRO A 61 -18.05 3.46 -17.42
CA PRO A 61 -18.55 3.32 -18.77
C PRO A 61 -17.39 3.08 -19.73
N SER A 62 -17.47 1.99 -20.51
CA SER A 62 -16.50 1.62 -21.54
C SER A 62 -16.63 2.54 -22.77
N GLY A 63 -16.51 3.85 -22.57
CA GLY A 63 -16.66 4.89 -23.59
C GLY A 63 -15.34 5.55 -24.01
N GLY A 64 -14.22 5.18 -23.38
CA GLY A 64 -12.90 5.63 -23.80
C GLY A 64 -12.54 5.02 -25.15
N ARG A 65 -11.92 5.80 -26.05
CA ARG A 65 -11.20 5.25 -27.20
C ARG A 65 -10.26 4.17 -26.68
N SER A 66 -10.53 2.92 -27.03
CA SER A 66 -9.64 1.83 -26.69
C SER A 66 -8.27 2.14 -27.29
N ARG A 67 -7.27 2.39 -26.43
CA ARG A 67 -5.88 2.53 -26.85
C ARG A 67 -5.34 1.13 -27.09
N ILE A 68 -5.90 0.43 -28.07
CA ILE A 68 -5.41 -0.89 -28.47
C ILE A 68 -4.11 -0.65 -29.21
N VAL A 69 -3.02 -1.05 -28.56
CA VAL A 69 -1.73 -1.20 -29.21
C VAL A 69 -1.57 -2.71 -29.39
N GLU A 70 -1.61 -3.19 -30.63
CA GLU A 70 -1.58 -4.63 -30.94
C GLU A 70 -0.26 -5.30 -30.51
N HIS A 71 0.84 -4.56 -30.54
CA HIS A 71 2.19 -5.03 -30.19
C HIS A 71 2.93 -3.95 -29.40
N PRO A 72 2.57 -3.72 -28.14
CA PRO A 72 3.19 -2.68 -27.33
C PRO A 72 4.63 -3.08 -26.98
N ALA A 73 5.52 -2.10 -26.87
CA ALA A 73 6.91 -2.35 -26.47
C ALA A 73 7.03 -2.96 -25.05
N SER A 74 5.98 -2.84 -24.24
CA SER A 74 5.89 -3.47 -22.93
C SER A 74 5.84 -5.00 -23.00
N ASP A 75 5.27 -5.60 -24.05
CA ASP A 75 5.27 -7.05 -24.23
C ASP A 75 6.70 -7.57 -24.40
N PHE A 76 7.49 -6.88 -25.24
CA PHE A 76 8.91 -7.17 -25.39
C PHE A 76 9.68 -6.98 -24.08
N MET A 77 9.34 -5.95 -23.29
CA MET A 77 9.94 -5.76 -21.97
C MET A 77 9.61 -6.93 -21.02
N VAL A 78 8.38 -7.47 -21.06
CA VAL A 78 8.00 -8.66 -20.29
C VAL A 78 8.80 -9.89 -20.71
N ASP A 79 9.04 -10.07 -22.01
CA ASP A 79 9.91 -11.16 -22.49
C ASP A 79 11.34 -11.02 -21.95
N VAL A 80 11.90 -9.80 -21.97
CA VAL A 80 13.22 -9.54 -21.37
C VAL A 80 13.19 -9.84 -19.87
N ILE A 81 12.21 -9.36 -19.14
CA ILE A 81 12.05 -9.61 -17.70
C ILE A 81 11.98 -11.13 -17.41
N LYS A 82 11.24 -11.89 -18.23
CA LYS A 82 11.16 -13.36 -18.15
C LYS A 82 12.53 -14.01 -18.31
N THR A 83 13.35 -13.55 -19.27
CA THR A 83 14.71 -14.10 -19.46
C THR A 83 15.65 -13.82 -18.28
N LEU A 84 15.41 -12.74 -17.53
CA LEU A 84 16.19 -12.39 -16.34
C LEU A 84 15.78 -13.22 -15.11
N GLY A 85 14.67 -13.96 -15.16
CA GLY A 85 14.27 -14.90 -14.11
C GLY A 85 13.77 -14.22 -12.83
N PHE A 86 13.17 -13.04 -12.94
CA PHE A 86 12.49 -12.39 -11.82
C PHE A 86 11.22 -13.16 -11.47
N GLU A 87 11.10 -13.57 -10.20
CA GLU A 87 9.94 -14.32 -9.73
C GLU A 87 8.75 -13.43 -9.41
N TYR A 88 9.04 -12.25 -8.83
CA TYR A 88 8.03 -11.32 -8.36
C TYR A 88 8.35 -9.89 -8.78
N VAL A 89 7.29 -9.11 -8.91
CA VAL A 89 7.36 -7.67 -9.12
C VAL A 89 6.36 -6.97 -8.21
N ALA A 90 6.84 -6.08 -7.34
CA ALA A 90 5.98 -5.28 -6.47
C ALA A 90 5.65 -3.94 -7.11
N ALA A 91 4.39 -3.51 -7.06
CA ALA A 91 3.99 -2.24 -7.62
C ALA A 91 2.87 -1.59 -6.82
N ASN A 92 2.92 -0.27 -6.65
CA ASN A 92 1.71 0.53 -6.42
C ASN A 92 1.12 0.88 -7.81
N PRO A 93 0.01 0.26 -8.25
CA PRO A 93 -0.49 0.42 -9.62
C PRO A 93 -0.59 1.88 -10.06
N GLY A 94 -0.09 2.15 -11.28
CA GLY A 94 0.07 3.52 -11.76
C GLY A 94 -0.08 3.69 -13.25
N SER A 95 -0.62 4.83 -13.66
CA SER A 95 -0.83 5.15 -15.08
C SER A 95 0.47 5.42 -15.84
N SER A 96 1.58 5.76 -15.16
CA SER A 96 2.87 6.00 -15.81
C SER A 96 3.56 4.74 -16.33
N PHE A 97 3.08 3.55 -15.96
CA PHE A 97 3.59 2.26 -16.43
C PHE A 97 2.43 1.29 -16.72
N ASP A 98 1.24 1.82 -17.04
CA ASP A 98 0.03 1.05 -17.31
C ASP A 98 0.23 -0.01 -18.40
N GLY A 99 0.95 0.31 -19.48
CA GLY A 99 1.29 -0.63 -20.53
C GLY A 99 2.13 -1.81 -20.04
N LEU A 100 3.12 -1.57 -19.16
CA LEU A 100 3.92 -2.66 -18.58
C LEU A 100 3.11 -3.49 -17.58
N HIS A 101 2.26 -2.85 -16.79
CA HIS A 101 1.35 -3.54 -15.88
C HIS A 101 0.39 -4.45 -16.66
N GLU A 102 -0.25 -3.93 -17.70
CA GLU A 102 -1.13 -4.67 -18.61
C GLU A 102 -0.41 -5.86 -19.25
N SER A 103 0.79 -5.63 -19.80
CA SER A 103 1.59 -6.69 -20.41
C SER A 103 2.02 -7.76 -19.40
N ILE A 104 2.31 -7.43 -18.13
CA ILE A 104 2.65 -8.47 -17.13
C ILE A 104 1.44 -9.38 -16.88
N ILE A 105 0.25 -8.82 -16.78
CA ILE A 105 -0.97 -9.57 -16.46
C ILE A 105 -1.46 -10.34 -17.69
N ASN A 106 -1.74 -9.67 -18.80
CA ASN A 106 -2.49 -10.22 -19.91
C ASN A 106 -1.61 -10.89 -20.97
N TYR A 107 -0.47 -10.29 -21.34
CA TYR A 107 0.51 -10.93 -22.23
C TYR A 107 1.38 -11.95 -21.47
N GLY A 108 1.84 -11.56 -20.28
CA GLY A 108 2.77 -12.29 -19.44
C GLY A 108 2.15 -13.46 -18.70
N GLY A 109 0.83 -13.44 -18.49
CA GLY A 109 0.09 -14.44 -17.72
C GLY A 109 0.29 -14.34 -16.21
N ASN A 110 0.73 -13.17 -15.71
CA ASN A 110 1.02 -12.90 -14.30
C ASN A 110 1.92 -13.97 -13.65
N LYS A 111 2.92 -14.46 -14.38
CA LYS A 111 3.82 -15.52 -13.93
C LYS A 111 5.22 -15.27 -14.45
N LEU A 112 6.21 -15.29 -13.55
CA LEU A 112 7.62 -15.03 -13.85
C LEU A 112 7.80 -13.71 -14.62
N PRO A 113 7.41 -12.56 -14.06
CA PRO A 113 7.14 -12.33 -12.65
C PRO A 113 5.64 -12.33 -12.31
N GLU A 114 5.31 -12.73 -11.08
CA GLU A 114 4.00 -12.48 -10.48
C GLU A 114 3.94 -11.05 -9.90
N LEU A 115 2.90 -10.31 -10.27
CA LEU A 115 2.67 -8.95 -9.82
C LEU A 115 2.03 -8.92 -8.43
N LEU A 116 2.73 -8.29 -7.48
CA LEU A 116 2.29 -8.05 -6.12
C LEU A 116 1.86 -6.59 -5.97
N THR A 117 0.56 -6.37 -5.77
CA THR A 117 0.01 -5.02 -5.58
C THR A 117 0.30 -4.48 -4.18
N CYS A 118 0.78 -3.25 -4.13
CA CYS A 118 1.10 -2.49 -2.93
C CYS A 118 0.20 -1.25 -2.85
N CYS A 119 0.05 -0.68 -1.66
CA CYS A 119 -0.64 0.60 -1.48
C CYS A 119 0.29 1.82 -1.62
N HIS A 120 1.61 1.62 -1.65
CA HIS A 120 2.59 2.70 -1.65
C HIS A 120 3.92 2.24 -2.28
N GLU A 121 4.62 3.16 -2.94
CA GLU A 121 5.90 2.94 -3.61
C GLU A 121 7.00 2.51 -2.63
N GLU A 122 7.04 3.14 -1.46
CA GLU A 122 7.98 2.79 -0.39
C GLU A 122 7.80 1.32 0.03
N SER A 123 6.56 0.85 0.15
CA SER A 123 6.25 -0.53 0.49
C SER A 123 6.68 -1.49 -0.63
N ALA A 124 6.50 -1.12 -1.90
CA ALA A 124 6.94 -1.93 -3.03
C ALA A 124 8.46 -2.18 -3.00
N VAL A 125 9.25 -1.13 -2.79
CA VAL A 125 10.71 -1.25 -2.66
C VAL A 125 11.10 -1.99 -1.39
N ALA A 126 10.43 -1.75 -0.26
CA ALA A 126 10.72 -2.46 0.99
C ALA A 126 10.44 -3.97 0.89
N MET A 127 9.41 -4.39 0.16
CA MET A 127 9.15 -5.81 -0.11
C MET A 127 10.26 -6.42 -0.95
N ALA A 128 10.68 -5.74 -2.03
CA ALA A 128 11.79 -6.21 -2.86
C ALA A 128 13.11 -6.31 -2.05
N HIS A 129 13.36 -5.34 -1.17
CA HIS A 129 14.49 -5.33 -0.25
C HIS A 129 14.45 -6.55 0.70
N GLY A 130 13.30 -6.82 1.32
CA GLY A 130 13.13 -7.97 2.22
C GLY A 130 13.26 -9.32 1.50
N TYR A 131 12.64 -9.45 0.32
CA TYR A 131 12.73 -10.65 -0.51
C TYR A 131 14.17 -10.98 -0.86
N ALA A 132 14.94 -9.99 -1.33
CA ALA A 132 16.33 -10.20 -1.71
C ALA A 132 17.22 -10.62 -0.54
N LYS A 133 16.91 -10.19 0.70
CA LYS A 133 17.62 -10.66 1.91
C LYS A 133 17.30 -12.11 2.28
N ILE A 134 16.08 -12.56 2.04
CA ILE A 134 15.59 -13.88 2.45
C ILE A 134 15.96 -14.94 1.40
N GLU A 135 15.63 -14.66 0.14
CA GLU A 135 15.80 -15.61 -0.97
C GLU A 135 17.20 -15.53 -1.60
N GLY A 136 17.92 -14.43 -1.36
CA GLY A 136 19.22 -14.18 -2.00
C GLY A 136 19.11 -13.85 -3.50
N ARG A 137 17.89 -13.54 -3.98
CA ARG A 137 17.60 -13.21 -5.39
C ARG A 137 16.99 -11.80 -5.50
N PRO A 138 17.33 -11.01 -6.51
CA PRO A 138 16.75 -9.69 -6.67
C PRO A 138 15.26 -9.78 -7.04
N MET A 139 14.50 -8.77 -6.63
CA MET A 139 13.08 -8.61 -6.97
C MET A 139 12.86 -7.27 -7.66
N LEU A 140 11.87 -7.24 -8.57
CA LEU A 140 11.48 -6.03 -9.28
C LEU A 140 10.55 -5.15 -8.42
N ALA A 141 10.70 -3.84 -8.54
CA ALA A 141 9.74 -2.85 -8.07
C ALA A 141 9.36 -1.90 -9.23
N LEU A 142 8.06 -1.80 -9.52
CA LEU A 142 7.52 -0.81 -10.47
C LEU A 142 7.02 0.41 -9.71
N LEU A 143 7.55 1.58 -10.06
CA LEU A 143 7.24 2.83 -9.38
C LEU A 143 6.68 3.86 -10.35
N HIS A 144 5.82 4.73 -9.81
CA HIS A 144 5.43 5.93 -10.52
C HIS A 144 6.65 6.85 -10.77
N GLY A 145 6.67 7.50 -11.93
CA GLY A 145 7.67 8.51 -12.24
C GLY A 145 7.58 9.74 -11.34
N ASN A 146 8.68 10.49 -11.24
CA ASN A 146 8.79 11.73 -10.46
C ASN A 146 8.47 11.54 -8.96
N ILE A 147 7.21 11.77 -8.57
CA ILE A 147 6.76 11.75 -7.19
C ILE A 147 6.80 10.33 -6.60
N GLY A 148 6.49 9.30 -7.39
CA GLY A 148 6.61 7.91 -6.90
C GLY A 148 8.02 7.54 -6.47
N ILE A 149 9.03 7.98 -7.24
CA ILE A 149 10.45 7.80 -6.87
C ILE A 149 10.78 8.58 -5.59
N GLN A 150 10.26 9.80 -5.42
CA GLN A 150 10.46 10.58 -4.20
C GLN A 150 9.83 9.87 -2.99
N HIS A 151 8.65 9.29 -3.16
CA HIS A 151 7.98 8.48 -2.12
C HIS A 151 8.74 7.19 -1.80
N ALA A 152 9.39 6.57 -2.79
CA ALA A 152 10.23 5.39 -2.57
C ALA A 152 11.63 5.70 -2.01
N SER A 153 12.05 6.96 -2.01
CA SER A 153 13.45 7.36 -1.77
C SER A 153 14.04 6.80 -0.47
N MET A 154 13.25 6.76 0.60
CA MET A 154 13.69 6.22 1.89
C MET A 154 13.95 4.71 1.82
N ALA A 155 13.07 3.95 1.18
CA ALA A 155 13.27 2.51 0.98
C ALA A 155 14.44 2.21 0.04
N ILE A 156 14.64 3.03 -1.01
CA ILE A 156 15.79 2.92 -1.92
C ILE A 156 17.09 3.14 -1.15
N TYR A 157 17.15 4.19 -0.32
CA TYR A 157 18.31 4.47 0.51
C TYR A 157 18.61 3.32 1.48
N ASN A 158 17.58 2.73 2.10
CA ASN A 158 17.75 1.57 2.97
C ASN A 158 18.34 0.36 2.22
N ALA A 159 17.83 0.04 1.03
CA ALA A 159 18.36 -1.04 0.21
C ALA A 159 19.84 -0.78 -0.19
N TYR A 160 20.17 0.47 -0.53
CA TYR A 160 21.54 0.89 -0.83
C TYR A 160 22.47 0.74 0.37
N ALA A 161 22.07 1.25 1.54
CA ALA A 161 22.86 1.19 2.77
C ALA A 161 23.15 -0.26 3.19
N ASP A 162 22.17 -1.15 3.02
CA ASP A 162 22.29 -2.58 3.32
C ASP A 162 22.98 -3.39 2.21
N ARG A 163 23.34 -2.75 1.08
CA ARG A 163 23.95 -3.39 -0.10
C ARG A 163 23.09 -4.52 -0.66
N VAL A 164 21.77 -4.36 -0.64
CA VAL A 164 20.84 -5.36 -1.14
C VAL A 164 20.42 -5.02 -2.57
N PRO A 165 20.50 -5.98 -3.51
CA PRO A 165 20.11 -5.74 -4.88
C PRO A 165 18.58 -5.63 -5.01
N VAL A 166 18.10 -4.47 -5.44
CA VAL A 166 16.70 -4.22 -5.81
C VAL A 166 16.69 -3.64 -7.23
N TYR A 167 15.83 -4.20 -8.09
CA TYR A 167 15.72 -3.77 -9.48
C TYR A 167 14.48 -2.87 -9.64
N ILE A 168 14.68 -1.62 -10.03
CA ILE A 168 13.61 -0.62 -10.06
C ILE A 168 13.35 -0.20 -11.51
N ILE A 169 12.09 -0.28 -11.92
CA ILE A 169 11.61 0.30 -13.18
C ILE A 169 10.67 1.43 -12.81
N ALA A 170 11.02 2.65 -13.23
CA ALA A 170 10.17 3.81 -13.05
C ALA A 170 9.43 4.13 -14.34
N GLY A 171 8.10 4.26 -14.24
CA GLY A 171 7.28 4.75 -15.35
C GLY A 171 7.61 6.20 -15.67
N ASN A 172 7.54 6.58 -16.94
CA ASN A 172 7.69 7.96 -17.38
C ASN A 172 6.51 8.36 -18.26
N TRP A 173 6.13 9.64 -18.21
CA TRP A 173 5.02 10.22 -18.96
C TRP A 173 5.42 10.60 -20.38
#